data_AF-A0A3S9UVK7-F1
#
_entry.id   AF-A0A3S9UVK7-F1
#
_cell.length_a   1.000
_cell.length_b   1.000
_cell.length_c   1.000
_cell.angle_alpha   90.00
_cell.angle_beta   90.00
_cell.angle_gamma   90.00
#
_symmetry.space_group_name_H-M   'P 1'
#
loop_
_entity.id
_entity.type
_entity.pdbx_description
1 polymer ?
#
loop_
_entity_poly.entity_id
_entity_poly.type
_entity_poly.pdbx_seq_one_letter_code
_entity_poly.pdbx_strand_id
1 'polypeptide(L)' 'MPELMRKVLDKAGLPSNLTPHSLRHTHVSLLAENPKVGLAEIQARIGHRSNSKTTELIYLHVTKRRQLQMGDDFEWVING' A
#
# COMPACT_ATOMS: atom_id res chain seq x y z
N MET A 1 -1.04 19.89 -12.25
CA MET A 1 -2.14 18.92 -11.97
C MET A 1 -3.32 19.25 -12.85
N PRO A 2 -3.95 18.26 -13.52
CA PRO A 2 -5.16 18.50 -14.31
C PRO A 2 -6.27 19.10 -13.44
N GLU A 3 -7.04 20.05 -13.98
CA GLU A 3 -8.11 20.75 -13.26
C GLU A 3 -9.15 19.78 -12.64
N LEU A 4 -9.40 18.66 -13.33
CA LEU A 4 -10.26 17.58 -12.87
C LEU A 4 -9.76 16.96 -11.56
N MET A 5 -8.46 16.69 -11.44
CA MET A 5 -7.90 16.09 -10.23
C MET A 5 -8.10 17.00 -9.02
N ARG A 6 -7.86 18.31 -9.18
CA ARG A 6 -8.10 19.29 -8.12
C ARG A 6 -9.57 19.29 -7.68
N LYS A 7 -10.51 19.28 -8.63
CA LYS A 7 -11.96 19.22 -8.32
C LYS A 7 -12.35 17.94 -7.58
N VAL A 8 -11.78 16.80 -7.96
CA VAL A 8 -12.06 15.51 -7.29
C VAL A 8 -11.48 15.49 -5.88
N LEU A 9 -10.24 15.97 -5.70
CA LEU A 9 -9.60 16.04 -4.38
C LEU A 9 -10.37 16.98 -3.44
N ASP A 10 -10.79 18.14 -3.93
CA ASP A 10 -11.58 19.11 -3.18
C ASP A 10 -12.94 18.54 -2.74
N LYS A 11 -13.66 17.90 -3.67
CA LYS A 11 -14.92 17.20 -3.35
C LYS A 11 -14.74 16.06 -2.35
N ALA A 12 -13.58 15.41 -2.34
CA ALA A 12 -13.26 14.34 -1.41
C ALA A 12 -12.68 14.85 -0.07
N GLY A 13 -12.51 16.16 0.11
CA GLY A 13 -11.86 16.73 1.30
C GLY A 13 -10.39 16.33 1.45
N LEU A 14 -9.71 16.02 0.35
CA LEU A 14 -8.33 15.55 0.33
C LEU A 14 -7.33 16.67 0.00
N PRO A 15 -6.06 16.55 0.45
CA PRO A 15 -5.03 17.54 0.15
C PRO A 15 -4.84 17.76 -1.34
N SER A 16 -4.83 19.03 -1.76
CA SER A 16 -4.72 19.43 -3.17
C SER A 16 -3.35 19.16 -3.80
N ASN A 17 -2.34 18.87 -2.98
CA ASN A 17 -1.00 18.47 -3.41
C ASN A 17 -0.88 16.97 -3.73
N LEU A 18 -1.93 16.17 -3.53
CA LEU A 18 -1.93 14.77 -3.92
C LEU A 18 -1.77 14.63 -5.43
N THR A 19 -1.02 13.63 -5.82
CA THR A 19 -0.70 13.31 -7.21
C THR A 19 -1.21 11.91 -7.55
N PRO A 20 -1.44 11.56 -8.84
CA PRO A 20 -1.80 10.19 -9.20
C PRO A 20 -0.74 9.19 -8.73
N HIS A 21 0.52 9.63 -8.68
CA HIS A 21 1.64 8.85 -8.15
C HIS A 21 1.53 8.62 -6.63
N SER A 22 1.09 9.62 -5.85
CA SER A 22 0.85 9.49 -4.41
C SER A 22 -0.29 8.50 -4.12
N LEU A 23 -1.35 8.55 -4.93
CA LEU A 23 -2.47 7.60 -4.84
C LEU A 23 -2.05 6.19 -5.23
N ARG A 24 -1.15 6.04 -6.21
CA ARG A 24 -0.55 4.74 -6.57
C ARG A 24 0.22 4.11 -5.41
N HIS A 25 0.99 4.89 -4.64
CA HIS A 25 1.67 4.38 -3.44
C HIS A 25 0.70 3.92 -2.36
N THR A 26 -0.40 4.67 -2.17
CA THR A 26 -1.48 4.28 -1.26
C THR A 26 -2.11 2.95 -1.69
N HIS A 27 -2.41 2.83 -2.99
CA HIS A 27 -2.97 1.59 -3.56
C HIS A 27 -2.05 0.38 -3.35
N VAL A 28 -0.74 0.54 -3.61
CA VAL A 28 0.26 -0.53 -3.37
C VAL A 28 0.35 -0.90 -1.89
N SER A 29 0.35 0.09 -1.00
CA SER A 29 0.42 -0.15 0.45
C SER A 29 -0.79 -0.96 0.94
N LEU A 30 -1.99 -0.61 0.48
CA LEU A 30 -3.22 -1.36 0.81
C LEU A 30 -3.23 -2.77 0.23
N LEU A 31 -2.70 -2.98 -0.98
CA LEU A 31 -2.57 -4.33 -1.54
C LEU A 31 -1.56 -5.16 -0.77
N ALA A 32 -0.42 -4.57 -0.40
CA ALA A 32 0.58 -5.21 0.43
C ALA A 32 0.00 -5.58 1.80
N GLU A 33 -0.98 -4.82 2.31
CA GLU A 33 -1.72 -5.07 3.56
C GLU A 33 -2.60 -6.33 3.56
N ASN A 34 -2.92 -6.87 2.39
CA ASN A 34 -3.75 -8.05 2.26
C ASN A 34 -2.91 -9.34 2.30
N PRO A 35 -3.14 -10.27 3.26
CA PRO A 35 -2.37 -11.52 3.36
C PRO A 35 -2.55 -12.46 2.16
N LYS A 36 -3.57 -12.24 1.33
CA LYS A 36 -3.84 -13.05 0.14
C LYS A 36 -3.18 -12.51 -1.13
N VAL A 37 -2.46 -11.39 -1.05
CA VAL A 37 -1.91 -10.70 -2.22
C VAL A 37 -0.38 -10.69 -2.12
N GLY A 38 0.28 -11.34 -3.09
CA GLY A 38 1.74 -11.40 -3.18
C GLY A 38 2.36 -10.27 -3.99
N LEU A 39 3.68 -10.08 -3.82
CA LEU A 39 4.45 -9.04 -4.53
C LEU A 39 4.30 -9.11 -6.06
N ALA A 40 4.33 -10.32 -6.63
CA ALA A 40 4.23 -10.51 -8.08
C ALA A 40 2.86 -10.06 -8.63
N GLU A 41 1.77 -10.30 -7.89
CA GLU A 41 0.42 -9.87 -8.27
C GLU A 41 0.29 -8.35 -8.20
N ILE A 42 0.90 -7.72 -7.19
CA ILE A 42 0.97 -6.26 -7.07
C ILE A 42 1.74 -5.67 -8.25
N GLN A 43 2.91 -6.22 -8.58
CA GLN A 43 3.75 -5.77 -9.69
C GLN A 43 3.02 -5.92 -11.05
N ALA A 44 2.32 -7.02 -11.27
CA ALA A 44 1.51 -7.22 -12.47
C ALA A 44 0.39 -6.19 -12.58
N ARG A 45 -0.31 -5.90 -11.47
CA ARG A 45 -1.43 -4.94 -11.43
C ARG A 45 -1.01 -3.50 -11.71
N ILE A 46 0.15 -3.08 -11.21
CA ILE A 46 0.61 -1.71 -11.38
C ILE A 46 1.46 -1.53 -12.68
N GLY A 47 1.88 -2.63 -13.29
CA GLY A 47 2.74 -2.68 -14.46
C GLY A 47 4.23 -2.69 -14.11
N HIS A 48 4.95 -3.64 -14.70
CA HIS A 48 6.35 -3.98 -14.39
C HIS A 48 7.36 -2.82 -14.55
N ARG A 49 7.05 -1.79 -15.36
CA ARG A 49 7.97 -0.68 -15.65
C ARG A 49 7.95 0.45 -14.61
N SER A 50 6.91 0.55 -13.80
CA SER A 50 6.70 1.75 -12.98
C SER A 50 6.85 1.43 -11.48
N ASN A 51 7.99 1.88 -10.92
CA ASN A 51 8.30 1.87 -9.48
C ASN A 51 8.41 0.47 -8.83
N SER A 52 8.96 -0.52 -9.54
CA SER A 52 9.16 -1.87 -8.99
C SER A 52 9.92 -1.83 -7.65
N LYS A 53 11.00 -1.04 -7.56
CA LYS A 53 11.79 -0.87 -6.32
C LYS A 53 10.99 -0.27 -5.16
N THR A 54 10.21 0.78 -5.40
CA THR A 54 9.38 1.39 -4.34
C THR A 54 8.28 0.43 -3.88
N THR A 55 7.69 -0.32 -4.82
CA THR A 55 6.66 -1.33 -4.56
C THR A 55 7.21 -2.45 -3.69
N GLU A 56 8.40 -2.95 -4.02
CA GLU A 56 9.12 -3.96 -3.25
C GLU A 56 9.42 -3.46 -1.84
N LEU A 57 9.95 -2.25 -1.69
CA LEU A 57 10.23 -1.65 -0.37
C LEU A 57 8.97 -1.50 0.49
N ILE A 58 7.85 -1.06 -0.10
CA ILE A 58 6.56 -0.97 0.60
C ILE A 58 6.10 -2.37 1.02
N TYR A 59 6.14 -3.34 0.12
CA TYR A 59 5.72 -4.71 0.39
C TYR A 59 6.53 -5.35 1.51
N LEU A 60 7.86 -5.22 1.48
CA LEU A 60 8.75 -5.73 2.52
C LEU A 60 8.48 -5.07 3.88
N HIS A 61 8.30 -3.74 3.91
CA HIS A 61 7.99 -3.02 5.14
C HIS A 61 6.67 -3.50 5.78
N VAL A 62 5.61 -3.59 4.97
CA VAL A 62 4.29 -4.02 5.43
C VAL A 62 4.30 -5.49 5.87
N THR A 63 5.02 -6.36 5.13
CA THR A 63 5.15 -7.77 5.49
C THR A 63 5.92 -7.95 6.80
N LYS A 64 7.01 -7.20 7.02
CA LYS A 64 7.74 -7.22 8.29
C LYS A 64 6.84 -6.84 9.47
N ARG A 65 6.02 -5.80 9.31
CA ARG A 65 5.04 -5.40 10.33
C ARG A 65 4.04 -6.52 10.65
N ARG A 66 3.54 -7.23 9.63
CA ARG A 66 2.66 -8.39 9.86
C ARG A 66 3.34 -9.51 10.62
N GLN A 67 4.58 -9.85 10.28
CA GLN A 67 5.31 -10.92 10.95
C GLN A 67 5.46 -10.66 12.45
N LEU A 68 5.68 -9.39 12.83
CA LEU A 68 5.70 -8.99 14.24
C LEU A 68 4.32 -9.17 14.90
N GLN A 69 3.26 -8.68 14.25
CA GLN A 69 1.89 -8.84 14.76
C GLN A 69 1.49 -10.31 14.92
N MET A 70 1.89 -11.18 13.98
CA MET A 70 1.62 -12.62 14.07
C MET A 70 2.35 -13.27 15.26
N GLY A 71 3.55 -12.80 15.59
CA GLY A 71 4.26 -13.23 16.79
C GLY A 71 3.52 -12.81 18.05
N ASP A 72 3.10 -11.54 18.13
CA ASP A 72 2.33 -11.00 19.26
C ASP A 72 0.99 -11.73 19.44
N ASP A 73 0.26 -11.98 18.34
CA ASP A 73 -1.01 -12.71 18.34
C ASP A 73 -0.83 -14.16 18.85
N PHE A 74 0.27 -14.81 18.45
CA PHE A 74 0.60 -16.17 18.89
C PHE A 74 0.93 -16.21 20.38
N GLU A 75 1.74 -15.27 20.87
CA GLU A 75 2.04 -15.15 22.30
C GLU A 75 0.78 -14.89 23.14
N TRP A 76 -0.17 -14.09 22.63
CA TRP A 76 -1.45 -13.87 23.31
C TRP A 76 -2.27 -15.16 23.43
N VAL A 77 -2.32 -15.98 22.36
CA VAL A 77 -3.05 -17.26 22.38
C VAL A 77 -2.41 -18.28 23.34
N ILE A 78 -1.09 -18.28 23.49
CA ILE A 78 -0.39 -19.24 24.36
C ILE A 78 -0.43 -18.83 25.85
N ASN A 79 -0.42 -17.54 26.15
CA ASN A 79 -0.32 -17.03 27.52
C ASN A 79 -1.68 -16.62 28.14
N GLY A 80 -2.78 -16.73 27.38
CA GLY A 80 -4.16 -16.52 27.85
C GLY A 80 -4.87 -17.83 28.21
#